data_AF-A0A0F5QLD8-F1
#
_entry.id   AF-A0A0F5QLD8-F1
#
_cell.length_a   1.000
_cell.length_b   1.000
_cell.length_c   1.000
_cell.angle_alpha   90.00
_cell.angle_beta   90.00
_cell.angle_gamma   90.00
#
_symmetry.space_group_name_H-M   'P 1'
#
loop_
_entity.id
_entity.type
_entity.pdbx_description
1 polymer ?
#
loop_
_entity_poly.entity_id
_entity_poly.type
_entity_poly.pdbx_seq_one_letter_code
_entity_poly.pdbx_strand_id
1 'polypeptide(L)'
;MKYKIVAVLLCLGLAPAAAQEESNPKLVSELMAFHGSKAIVSAMTTHCYENTGLDPAYKTANDNWYLRNIGFLDLADRVILRLGGGAEGEKQAAETYGGTQIMSAYNQASDKGAFCRSFLEQIDNGALDIDKQLPSVLSQAQAIAAQ
;
A
#
# COMPACT_ATOMS: atom_id res chain seq x y z
N MET A 1 -50.02 -55.80 -4.50
CA MET A 1 -50.10 -54.47 -5.15
C MET A 1 -48.73 -53.81 -5.06
N LYS A 2 -48.19 -53.39 -6.20
CA LYS A 2 -46.83 -52.87 -6.39
C LYS A 2 -46.85 -51.35 -6.20
N TYR A 3 -46.07 -50.79 -5.28
CA TYR A 3 -45.85 -49.34 -5.22
C TYR A 3 -44.56 -49.00 -5.97
N LYS A 4 -44.71 -48.20 -7.03
CA LYS A 4 -43.63 -47.76 -7.92
C LYS A 4 -42.87 -46.60 -7.28
N ILE A 5 -41.55 -46.73 -7.25
CA ILE A 5 -40.59 -45.67 -6.90
C ILE A 5 -40.58 -44.65 -8.05
N VAL A 6 -40.74 -43.36 -7.72
CA VAL A 6 -40.43 -42.25 -8.64
C VAL A 6 -39.23 -41.53 -8.07
N ALA A 7 -38.06 -41.75 -8.67
CA ALA A 7 -36.84 -41.02 -8.37
C ALA A 7 -36.77 -39.79 -9.29
N VAL A 8 -36.88 -38.60 -8.70
CA VAL A 8 -36.62 -37.33 -9.39
C VAL A 8 -35.13 -37.01 -9.21
N LEU A 9 -34.34 -37.25 -10.27
CA LEU A 9 -32.94 -36.87 -10.34
C LEU A 9 -32.84 -35.36 -10.63
N LEU A 10 -32.56 -34.60 -9.57
CA LEU A 10 -32.19 -33.20 -9.64
C LEU A 10 -30.77 -33.11 -10.25
N CYS A 11 -30.66 -32.68 -11.51
CA CYS A 11 -29.38 -32.30 -12.10
C CYS A 11 -28.97 -30.93 -11.54
N LEU A 12 -28.29 -30.92 -10.39
CA LEU A 12 -27.54 -29.76 -9.92
C LEU A 12 -26.36 -29.56 -10.87
N GLY A 13 -26.47 -28.53 -11.72
CA GLY A 13 -25.36 -28.04 -12.52
C GLY A 13 -24.21 -27.68 -11.59
N LEU A 14 -23.10 -28.40 -11.74
CA LEU A 14 -21.79 -28.03 -11.23
C LEU A 14 -21.37 -26.76 -11.95
N ALA A 15 -21.78 -25.59 -11.44
CA ALA A 15 -21.07 -24.37 -11.74
C ALA A 15 -19.61 -24.59 -11.32
N PRO A 16 -18.62 -24.25 -12.16
CA PRO A 16 -17.24 -24.29 -11.73
C PRO A 16 -17.16 -23.34 -10.53
N ALA A 17 -16.78 -23.88 -9.38
CA ALA A 17 -16.34 -23.06 -8.26
C ALA A 17 -15.14 -22.27 -8.79
N ALA A 18 -15.38 -21.06 -9.28
CA ALA A 18 -14.36 -20.05 -9.30
C ALA A 18 -13.86 -20.02 -7.86
N ALA A 19 -12.60 -20.41 -7.65
CA ALA A 19 -11.95 -20.28 -6.36
C ALA A 19 -12.13 -18.81 -5.97
N GLN A 20 -13.07 -18.51 -5.07
CA GLN A 20 -13.12 -17.21 -4.42
C GLN A 20 -11.80 -17.16 -3.69
N GLU A 21 -10.89 -16.31 -4.19
CA GLU A 21 -9.65 -16.05 -3.51
C GLU A 21 -9.99 -15.65 -2.09
N GLU A 22 -9.46 -16.44 -1.16
CA GLU A 22 -9.75 -16.32 0.25
C GLU A 22 -9.42 -14.89 0.67
N SER A 23 -10.43 -14.17 1.16
CA SER A 23 -10.22 -12.81 1.64
C SER A 23 -9.09 -12.83 2.67
N ASN A 24 -8.10 -11.96 2.50
CA ASN A 24 -6.96 -11.86 3.41
C ASN A 24 -6.87 -10.44 3.99
N PRO A 25 -7.71 -10.10 5.00
CA PRO A 25 -7.78 -8.74 5.56
C PRO A 25 -6.44 -8.26 6.14
N LYS A 26 -5.61 -9.18 6.64
CA LYS A 26 -4.27 -8.86 7.15
C LYS A 26 -3.38 -8.35 6.03
N LEU A 27 -3.31 -9.09 4.92
CA LEU A 27 -2.50 -8.67 3.78
C LEU A 27 -3.04 -7.39 3.12
N VAL A 28 -4.37 -7.23 3.04
CA VAL A 28 -4.98 -5.96 2.60
C VAL A 28 -4.48 -4.78 3.45
N SER A 29 -4.53 -4.92 4.78
CA SER A 29 -4.05 -3.87 5.69
C SER A 29 -2.55 -3.59 5.54
N GLU A 30 -1.74 -4.63 5.33
CA GLU A 30 -0.30 -4.51 5.09
C GLU A 30 0.00 -3.83 3.74
N LEU A 31 -0.79 -4.12 2.70
CA LEU A 31 -0.67 -3.47 1.39
C LEU A 31 -1.09 -2.00 1.43
N MET A 32 -2.03 -1.62 2.30
CA MET A 32 -2.36 -0.21 2.53
C MET A 32 -1.17 0.60 3.09
N ALA A 33 -0.21 -0.04 3.75
CA ALA A 33 1.01 0.63 4.20
C ALA A 33 1.88 1.17 3.03
N PHE A 34 1.66 0.70 1.80
CA PHE A 34 2.31 1.25 0.60
C PHE A 34 1.82 2.69 0.35
N HIS A 35 0.51 2.92 0.49
CA HIS A 35 -0.07 4.27 0.42
C HIS A 35 0.33 5.13 1.62
N GLY A 36 0.47 4.52 2.80
CA GLY A 36 1.07 5.18 3.97
C GLY A 36 2.49 5.68 3.70
N SER A 37 3.32 4.89 3.01
CA SER A 37 4.68 5.28 2.62
C SER A 37 4.68 6.46 1.64
N LYS A 38 3.78 6.45 0.65
CA LYS A 38 3.57 7.59 -0.26
C LYS A 38 3.17 8.85 0.51
N ALA A 39 2.23 8.74 1.45
CA ALA A 39 1.77 9.87 2.25
C ALA A 39 2.90 10.44 3.12
N ILE A 40 3.74 9.59 3.72
CA ILE A 40 4.93 10.00 4.47
C ILE A 40 5.87 10.82 3.60
N VAL A 41 6.25 10.29 2.43
CA VAL A 41 7.19 10.96 1.52
C VAL A 41 6.62 12.27 1.00
N SER A 42 5.38 12.26 0.53
CA SER A 42 4.74 13.45 -0.03
C SER A 42 4.53 14.56 1.01
N ALA A 43 4.03 14.22 2.21
CA ALA A 43 3.80 15.21 3.26
C ALA A 43 5.11 15.82 3.75
N MET A 44 6.12 14.98 4.02
CA MET A 44 7.35 15.47 4.64
C MET A 44 8.29 16.16 3.64
N THR A 45 8.30 15.76 2.36
CA THR A 45 9.01 16.55 1.33
C THR A 45 8.38 17.93 1.15
N THR A 46 7.05 18.04 1.16
CA THR A 46 6.36 19.34 1.13
C THR A 46 6.71 20.18 2.36
N HIS A 47 6.65 19.58 3.55
CA HIS A 47 6.94 20.30 4.79
C HIS A 47 8.40 20.77 4.86
N CYS A 48 9.35 19.92 4.46
CA CYS A 48 10.75 20.28 4.42
C CYS A 48 11.08 21.28 3.32
N TYR A 49 10.42 21.22 2.16
CA TYR A 49 10.50 22.25 1.12
C TYR A 49 10.16 23.63 1.69
N GLU A 50 9.03 23.75 2.39
CA GLU A 50 8.61 25.02 2.99
C GLU A 50 9.55 25.47 4.12
N ASN A 51 10.01 24.55 4.97
CA ASN A 51 10.85 24.86 6.13
C ASN A 51 12.31 25.20 5.78
N THR A 52 12.82 24.74 4.64
CA THR A 52 14.22 24.96 4.21
C THR A 52 14.40 26.16 3.27
N GLY A 53 13.36 26.96 3.09
CA GLY A 53 13.42 28.14 2.20
C GLY A 53 13.17 27.79 0.73
N LEU A 54 12.28 26.82 0.47
CA LEU A 54 11.85 26.39 -0.86
C LEU A 54 12.95 25.69 -1.67
N ASP A 55 13.73 24.83 -1.01
CA ASP A 55 14.78 24.05 -1.69
C ASP A 55 14.16 23.03 -2.67
N PRO A 56 14.33 23.20 -4.00
CA PRO A 56 13.72 22.35 -5.01
C PRO A 56 14.21 20.88 -4.96
N ALA A 57 15.28 20.58 -4.22
CA ALA A 57 15.73 19.21 -4.00
C ALA A 57 14.62 18.33 -3.40
N TYR A 58 13.81 18.85 -2.48
CA TYR A 58 12.71 18.08 -1.86
C TYR A 58 11.61 17.70 -2.85
N LYS A 59 11.25 18.61 -3.75
CA LYS A 59 10.28 18.30 -4.81
C LYS A 59 10.85 17.24 -5.75
N THR A 60 12.11 17.39 -6.14
CA THR A 60 12.80 16.44 -7.02
C THR A 60 12.88 15.05 -6.38
N ALA A 61 13.21 14.98 -5.09
CA ALA A 61 13.26 13.74 -4.32
C ALA A 61 11.89 13.05 -4.25
N ASN A 62 10.81 13.80 -3.99
CA ASN A 62 9.44 13.27 -4.03
C ASN A 62 9.10 12.66 -5.40
N ASP A 63 9.37 13.40 -6.48
CA ASP A 63 9.05 12.98 -7.84
C ASP A 63 9.86 11.71 -8.21
N ASN A 64 11.15 11.68 -7.86
CA ASN A 64 12.00 10.51 -8.08
C ASN A 64 11.56 9.29 -7.25
N TRP A 65 11.19 9.49 -5.99
CA TRP A 65 10.62 8.42 -5.16
C TRP A 65 9.35 7.86 -5.81
N TYR A 66 8.45 8.72 -6.29
CA TYR A 66 7.22 8.27 -6.93
C TYR A 66 7.51 7.45 -8.19
N LEU A 67 8.45 7.88 -9.04
CA LEU A 67 8.85 7.13 -10.23
C LEU A 67 9.40 5.73 -9.91
N ARG A 68 10.15 5.57 -8.83
CA ARG A 68 10.66 4.26 -8.39
C ARG A 68 9.57 3.36 -7.80
N ASN A 69 8.54 3.95 -7.19
CA ASN A 69 7.57 3.22 -6.36
C ASN A 69 6.17 3.09 -6.98
N ILE A 70 5.85 3.80 -8.07
CA ILE A 70 4.52 3.76 -8.71
C ILE A 70 4.09 2.34 -9.08
N GLY A 71 5.01 1.52 -9.61
CA GLY A 71 4.70 0.13 -9.94
C GLY A 71 4.31 -0.73 -8.73
N PHE A 72 4.85 -0.43 -7.55
CA PHE A 72 4.49 -1.11 -6.30
C PHE A 72 3.14 -0.64 -5.76
N LEU A 73 2.84 0.66 -5.87
CA LEU A 73 1.53 1.23 -5.53
C LEU A 73 0.43 0.61 -6.40
N ASP A 74 0.65 0.54 -7.71
CA ASP A 74 -0.30 -0.06 -8.64
C ASP A 74 -0.48 -1.56 -8.38
N LEU A 75 0.60 -2.27 -8.02
CA LEU A 75 0.53 -3.68 -7.62
C LEU A 75 -0.32 -3.86 -6.36
N ALA A 76 -0.10 -3.05 -5.33
CA ALA A 76 -0.88 -3.08 -4.11
C ALA A 76 -2.36 -2.86 -4.39
N ASP A 77 -2.71 -1.83 -5.17
CA ASP A 77 -4.11 -1.54 -5.52
C ASP A 77 -4.78 -2.73 -6.23
N ARG A 78 -4.11 -3.36 -7.20
CA ARG A 78 -4.67 -4.54 -7.88
C ARG A 78 -4.85 -5.74 -6.94
N VAL A 79 -3.88 -6.01 -6.07
CA VAL A 79 -3.95 -7.16 -5.14
C VAL A 79 -4.99 -6.91 -4.04
N ILE A 80 -5.09 -5.69 -3.54
CA ILE A 80 -6.13 -5.30 -2.57
C ILE A 80 -7.52 -5.55 -3.14
N LEU A 81 -7.78 -5.08 -4.37
CA LEU A 81 -9.07 -5.28 -5.05
C LEU A 81 -9.38 -6.76 -5.26
N ARG A 82 -8.36 -7.54 -5.66
CA ARG A 82 -8.45 -8.98 -5.87
C ARG A 82 -8.82 -9.74 -4.60
N LEU A 83 -8.29 -9.31 -3.46
CA LEU A 83 -8.61 -9.86 -2.13
C LEU A 83 -9.94 -9.33 -1.53
N GLY A 84 -10.71 -8.55 -2.30
CA GLY A 84 -11.99 -8.00 -1.88
C GLY A 84 -11.90 -6.81 -0.90
N GLY A 85 -10.75 -6.15 -0.81
CA GLY A 85 -10.55 -4.92 -0.04
C GLY A 85 -10.59 -3.66 -0.93
N GLY A 86 -10.11 -2.54 -0.38
CA GLY A 86 -9.89 -1.32 -1.17
C GLY A 86 -10.99 -0.28 -1.01
N ALA A 87 -11.69 -0.30 0.12
CA ALA A 87 -12.62 0.77 0.42
C ALA A 87 -11.85 2.09 0.56
N GLU A 88 -12.35 3.18 -0.02
CA GLU A 88 -11.68 4.49 -0.03
C GLU A 88 -11.29 4.95 1.39
N GLY A 89 -12.14 4.66 2.39
CA GLY A 89 -11.86 4.97 3.78
C GLY A 89 -10.64 4.24 4.37
N GLU A 90 -10.33 3.02 3.90
CA GLU A 90 -9.15 2.26 4.35
C GLU A 90 -7.87 2.89 3.82
N LYS A 91 -7.87 3.29 2.55
CA LYS A 91 -6.73 3.99 1.92
C LYS A 91 -6.49 5.34 2.59
N GLN A 92 -7.55 6.13 2.77
CA GLN A 92 -7.46 7.43 3.43
C GLN A 92 -6.96 7.30 4.88
N ALA A 93 -7.40 6.26 5.61
CA ALA A 93 -6.90 5.99 6.95
C ALA A 93 -5.40 5.66 6.96
N ALA A 94 -4.92 4.85 6.01
CA ALA A 94 -3.50 4.52 5.91
C ALA A 94 -2.63 5.74 5.55
N GLU A 95 -3.10 6.58 4.63
CA GLU A 95 -2.43 7.84 4.26
C GLU A 95 -2.39 8.81 5.45
N THR A 96 -3.52 8.97 6.17
CA THR A 96 -3.63 9.82 7.35
C THR A 96 -2.72 9.35 8.48
N TYR A 97 -2.70 8.04 8.72
CA TYR A 97 -1.84 7.44 9.73
C TYR A 97 -0.36 7.70 9.41
N GLY A 98 0.09 7.38 8.19
CA GLY A 98 1.47 7.62 7.76
C GLY A 98 1.88 9.09 7.90
N GLY A 99 1.06 10.01 7.37
CA GLY A 99 1.31 11.46 7.49
C GLY A 99 1.41 11.93 8.94
N THR A 100 0.53 11.45 9.83
CA THR A 100 0.55 11.82 11.26
C THR A 100 1.82 11.33 11.97
N GLN A 101 2.28 10.13 11.65
CA GLN A 101 3.47 9.55 12.28
C GLN A 101 4.73 10.34 11.91
N ILE A 102 4.94 10.66 10.63
CA ILE A 102 6.13 11.40 10.22
C ILE A 102 6.12 12.85 10.74
N MET A 103 4.95 13.50 10.77
CA MET A 103 4.82 14.84 11.35
C MET A 103 5.09 14.84 12.86
N SER A 104 4.68 13.79 13.58
CA SER A 104 4.99 13.62 15.00
C SER A 104 6.51 13.47 15.22
N ALA A 105 7.18 12.67 14.40
CA ALA A 105 8.64 12.51 14.46
C ALA A 105 9.37 13.83 14.16
N TYR A 106 8.94 14.55 13.12
CA TYR A 106 9.45 15.87 12.80
C TYR A 106 9.28 16.83 13.97
N ASN A 107 8.09 16.92 14.57
CA ASN A 107 7.80 17.81 15.69
C ASN A 107 8.64 17.51 16.94
N GLN A 108 9.04 16.26 17.14
CA GLN A 108 9.91 15.85 18.24
C GLN A 108 11.41 16.10 17.98
N ALA A 109 11.83 16.28 16.72
CA ALA A 109 13.23 16.55 16.41
C ALA A 109 13.70 17.89 17.01
N SER A 110 14.85 17.91 17.67
CA SER A 110 15.43 19.14 18.23
C SER A 110 15.95 20.11 17.17
N ASP A 111 16.44 19.57 16.05
CA ASP A 111 16.88 20.33 14.87
C ASP A 111 16.07 19.90 13.64
N LYS A 112 15.16 20.78 13.21
CA LYS A 112 14.30 20.55 12.04
C LYS A 112 15.08 20.55 10.74
N GLY A 113 16.14 21.36 10.64
CA GLY A 113 16.99 21.42 9.45
C GLY A 113 17.79 20.14 9.29
N ALA A 114 18.36 19.61 10.38
CA ALA A 114 19.04 18.32 10.37
C ALA A 114 18.08 17.17 10.03
N PHE A 115 16.87 17.16 10.60
CA PHE A 115 15.82 16.20 10.26
C PHE A 115 15.54 16.22 8.75
N CYS A 116 15.26 17.40 8.18
CA CYS A 116 14.93 17.54 6.77
C CYS A 116 16.08 17.10 5.85
N ARG A 117 17.33 17.38 6.19
CA ARG A 117 18.47 16.90 5.38
C ARG A 117 18.62 15.38 5.43
N SER A 118 18.48 14.78 6.63
CA SER A 118 18.52 13.33 6.77
C SER A 118 17.35 12.64 6.06
N PHE A 119 16.17 13.26 6.09
CA PHE A 119 15.01 12.75 5.36
C PHE A 119 15.22 12.77 3.84
N LEU A 120 15.77 13.87 3.31
CA LEU A 120 16.13 13.98 1.90
C LEU A 120 17.12 12.88 1.49
N GLU A 121 18.19 12.69 2.26
CA GLU A 121 19.19 11.66 2.01
C GLU A 121 18.59 10.24 1.96
N GLN A 122 17.67 9.93 2.87
CA GLN A 122 16.96 8.65 2.90
C GLN A 122 16.03 8.43 1.70
N ILE A 123 15.48 9.50 1.11
CA ILE A 123 14.73 9.40 -0.14
C ILE A 123 15.69 9.16 -1.31
N ASP A 124 16.76 9.93 -1.38
CA ASP A 124 17.69 9.90 -2.51
C ASP A 124 18.46 8.58 -2.59
N ASN A 125 18.83 8.00 -1.45
CA ASN A 125 19.49 6.69 -1.40
C ASN A 125 18.51 5.51 -1.49
N GLY A 126 17.20 5.76 -1.58
CA GLY A 126 16.15 4.74 -1.71
C GLY A 126 15.84 4.00 -0.41
N ALA A 127 16.34 4.42 0.75
CA ALA A 127 16.02 3.79 2.03
C ALA A 127 14.51 3.80 2.31
N LEU A 128 13.78 4.81 1.84
CA LEU A 128 12.32 4.90 1.96
C LEU A 128 11.55 4.24 0.82
N ASP A 129 12.20 3.53 -0.11
CA ASP A 129 11.50 2.80 -1.16
C ASP A 129 10.75 1.58 -0.60
N ILE A 130 9.60 1.27 -1.19
CA ILE A 130 8.66 0.26 -0.69
C ILE A 130 9.29 -1.13 -0.70
N ASP A 131 10.14 -1.44 -1.67
CA ASP A 131 10.86 -2.73 -1.74
C ASP A 131 11.90 -2.88 -0.62
N LYS A 132 12.38 -1.77 -0.03
CA LYS A 132 13.28 -1.77 1.13
C LYS A 132 12.53 -1.78 2.45
N GLN A 133 11.45 -1.01 2.55
CA GLN A 133 10.66 -0.89 3.77
C GLN A 133 9.78 -2.13 4.02
N LEU A 134 9.21 -2.71 2.96
CA LEU A 134 8.17 -3.74 3.04
C LEU A 134 8.46 -4.95 2.11
N PRO A 135 9.67 -5.53 2.13
CA PRO A 135 10.07 -6.56 1.16
C PRO A 135 9.18 -7.82 1.22
N SER A 136 8.78 -8.25 2.42
CA SER A 136 7.94 -9.43 2.61
C SER A 136 6.52 -9.23 2.07
N VAL A 137 5.94 -8.04 2.30
CA VAL A 137 4.59 -7.70 1.82
C VAL A 137 4.61 -7.59 0.30
N LEU A 138 5.63 -6.95 -0.27
CA LEU A 138 5.83 -6.86 -1.71
C LEU A 138 5.93 -8.25 -2.36
N SER A 139 6.73 -9.14 -1.78
CA SER A 139 6.88 -10.51 -2.29
C SER A 139 5.55 -11.28 -2.28
N GLN A 140 4.72 -11.11 -1.25
CA GLN A 140 3.40 -11.72 -1.20
C GLN A 140 2.47 -11.15 -2.27
N ALA A 141 2.47 -9.83 -2.46
CA ALA A 141 1.69 -9.17 -3.52
C ALA A 141 2.06 -9.68 -4.91
N GLN A 142 3.36 -9.81 -5.19
CA GLN A 142 3.88 -10.34 -6.46
C GLN A 142 3.45 -11.80 -6.68
N ALA A 143 3.48 -12.62 -5.63
CA ALA A 143 3.04 -14.02 -5.70
C ALA A 143 1.54 -14.16 -6.00
N ILE A 144 0.70 -13.26 -5.49
CA ILE A 144 -0.73 -13.23 -5.81
C ILE A 144 -0.97 -12.70 -7.23
N ALA A 145 -0.26 -11.64 -7.62
CA ALA A 145 -0.43 -11.06 -8.96
C ALA A 145 0.05 -11.97 -10.11
N ALA A 146 0.89 -12.96 -9.83
CA ALA A 146 1.36 -13.95 -10.79
C ALA A 146 0.40 -15.14 -11.01
N GLN A 147 -0.68 -15.24 -10.22
CA GLN A 147 -1.73 -16.27 -10.33
C GLN A 147 -2.82 -15.83 -11.29
#